data_AF-A0A1S2TS32-F1
#
_entry.id   AF-A0A1S2TS32-F1
#
_cell.length_a   1.000
_cell.length_b   1.000
_cell.length_c   1.000
_cell.angle_alpha   90.00
_cell.angle_beta   90.00
_cell.angle_gamma   90.00
#
_symmetry.space_group_name_H-M   'P 1'
#
loop_
_entity.id
_entity.type
_entity.pdbx_description
1 polymer ?
#
loop_
_entity_poly.entity_id
_entity_poly.type
_entity_poly.pdbx_seq_one_letter_code
_entity_poly.pdbx_strand_id
1 'polypeptide(L)'
;MDSRFTPHQKLRIREALRSWAEVTNLLFKENAKGTDASLRISAIPGYAGGVASLPNDWSIGTVDIGIEGADGKLEHGTLFDKVAVHELGHSIGLRHPHGEGPGYREDSTAYTAMSYHDSSFGDDPYNGKKIAAPMMHDIAAAQRLYGANTQTRKTNTVYGFNSNTGRDFYSLKTAEDKPVFCVWDAGGTDTLDFSGFRQKQKINLNAESFSDVGGLKNNVSIAKGVTLENAVGGSSDDSLIGNQVGNRLKGGGGADKLEGGGGADTFVYDSIADSTPESPDLIVDFASGTDRVDISTLLKRAAVKVLYIVDRFSGRAGEAVLSHNASNGQGRLALDLTGNGKPDFLVNCNGKIHYKDLMVNPEPPTSIEPEPDLTTAPEPEPTPPRTKRANTANEQRGGKTYTYGSASESNCRKVDTLKDFTSGKDKIDLSRMLEKAGVSLTQVDRFTGRAGEAFIMKSDSDGLYWVAVDLDGDRCSDFVVNSPNVISAADVVGMKVNQAYDRQLSRRN
;
A
#
# COMPACT_ATOMS: atom_id res chain seq x y z
N MET A 1 2.71 10.51 -32.01
CA MET A 1 2.18 11.83 -31.63
C MET A 1 2.42 12.82 -32.75
N ASP A 2 1.51 13.77 -32.90
CA ASP A 2 1.59 14.87 -33.87
C ASP A 2 2.86 15.74 -33.71
N SER A 3 3.37 16.27 -34.83
CA SER A 3 4.53 17.15 -34.88
C SER A 3 4.27 18.54 -34.28
N ARG A 4 3.02 18.97 -34.19
CA ARG A 4 2.62 20.28 -33.64
C ARG A 4 2.85 20.41 -32.13
N PHE A 5 2.95 19.30 -31.41
CA PHE A 5 3.29 19.35 -29.99
C PHE A 5 4.74 19.79 -29.76
N THR A 6 4.94 20.70 -28.81
CA THR A 6 6.27 21.06 -28.32
C THR A 6 6.94 19.87 -27.62
N PRO A 7 8.28 19.87 -27.44
CA PRO A 7 8.96 18.83 -26.67
C PRO A 7 8.41 18.68 -25.24
N HIS A 8 8.04 19.79 -24.59
CA HIS A 8 7.45 19.77 -23.25
C HIS A 8 6.06 19.14 -23.24
N GLN A 9 5.20 19.48 -24.20
CA GLN A 9 3.88 18.85 -24.34
C GLN A 9 4.00 17.33 -24.58
N LYS A 10 4.92 16.91 -25.47
CA LYS A 10 5.18 15.47 -25.70
C LYS A 10 5.66 14.76 -24.44
N LEU A 11 6.52 15.39 -23.64
CA LEU A 11 6.95 14.84 -22.36
C LEU A 11 5.76 14.65 -21.41
N ARG A 12 4.92 15.68 -21.23
CA ARG A 12 3.72 15.58 -20.37
C ARG A 12 2.75 14.48 -20.82
N ILE A 13 2.52 14.33 -22.13
CA ILE A 13 1.69 13.24 -22.68
C ILE A 13 2.31 11.87 -22.37
N ARG A 14 3.64 11.73 -22.46
CA ARG A 14 4.31 10.46 -22.09
C ARG A 14 4.19 10.16 -20.61
N GLU A 15 4.31 11.16 -19.74
CA GLU A 15 4.09 10.98 -18.30
C GLU A 15 2.63 10.57 -18.00
N ALA A 16 1.64 11.13 -18.72
CA ALA A 16 0.24 10.72 -18.60
C ALA A 16 0.00 9.27 -19.10
N LEU A 17 0.63 8.86 -20.21
CA LEU A 17 0.59 7.46 -20.65
C LEU A 17 1.26 6.53 -19.63
N ARG A 18 2.38 6.96 -19.06
CA ARG A 18 3.13 6.20 -18.06
C ARG A 18 2.29 6.01 -16.80
N SER A 19 1.61 7.05 -16.30
CA SER A 19 0.78 6.93 -15.11
C SER A 19 -0.40 5.97 -15.29
N TRP A 20 -1.00 5.87 -16.49
CA TRP A 20 -1.97 4.82 -16.80
C TRP A 20 -1.37 3.41 -16.85
N ALA A 21 -0.19 3.24 -17.44
CA ALA A 21 0.52 1.95 -17.47
C ALA A 21 1.02 1.51 -16.08
N GLU A 22 1.29 2.45 -15.19
CA GLU A 22 1.72 2.13 -13.84
C GLU A 22 0.63 1.49 -13.00
N VAL A 23 -0.63 1.84 -13.26
CA VAL A 23 -1.77 1.36 -12.48
C VAL A 23 -2.50 0.19 -13.14
N THR A 24 -2.19 -0.14 -14.40
CA THR A 24 -2.85 -1.19 -15.19
C THR A 24 -1.85 -2.10 -15.92
N ASN A 25 -2.26 -3.28 -16.39
CA ASN A 25 -1.39 -4.12 -17.24
C ASN A 25 -1.30 -3.64 -18.69
N LEU A 26 -1.51 -2.35 -18.96
CA LEU A 26 -1.31 -1.76 -20.28
C LEU A 26 0.16 -1.39 -20.50
N LEU A 27 0.64 -1.62 -21.72
CA LEU A 27 1.97 -1.17 -22.16
C LEU A 27 1.82 -0.21 -23.33
N PHE A 28 2.30 1.02 -23.16
CA PHE A 28 2.35 2.01 -24.23
C PHE A 28 3.76 2.09 -24.83
N LYS A 29 3.85 1.96 -26.16
CA LYS A 29 5.12 2.07 -26.89
C LYS A 29 4.93 2.92 -28.15
N GLU A 30 5.69 4.00 -28.25
CA GLU A 30 5.64 4.87 -29.43
C GLU A 30 6.10 4.12 -30.68
N ASN A 31 5.31 4.24 -31.76
CA ASN A 31 5.62 3.68 -33.09
C ASN A 31 5.92 2.17 -33.07
N ALA A 32 5.33 1.43 -32.14
CA ALA A 32 5.46 -0.02 -32.08
C ALA A 32 4.76 -0.72 -33.25
N LYS A 33 5.26 -1.90 -33.60
CA LYS A 33 4.65 -2.81 -34.59
C LYS A 33 4.12 -4.04 -33.85
N GLY A 34 3.07 -4.66 -34.40
CA GLY A 34 2.47 -5.86 -33.80
C GLY A 34 1.79 -5.57 -32.46
N THR A 35 1.03 -4.48 -32.37
CA THR A 35 0.33 -4.06 -31.17
C THR A 35 -1.10 -4.59 -31.12
N ASP A 36 -1.65 -4.75 -29.92
CA ASP A 36 -3.07 -5.12 -29.74
C ASP A 36 -4.01 -4.00 -30.20
N ALA A 37 -3.60 -2.74 -30.03
CA ALA A 37 -4.33 -1.56 -30.48
C ALA A 37 -3.35 -0.42 -30.83
N SER A 38 -3.86 0.63 -31.48
CA SER A 38 -3.09 1.82 -31.84
C SER A 38 -3.85 3.10 -31.47
N LEU A 39 -3.12 4.11 -31.01
CA LEU A 39 -3.64 5.44 -30.70
C LEU A 39 -2.95 6.50 -31.58
N ARG A 40 -3.73 7.41 -32.15
CA ARG A 40 -3.23 8.63 -32.78
C ARG A 40 -3.51 9.81 -31.85
N ILE A 41 -2.43 10.43 -31.35
CA ILE A 41 -2.51 11.60 -30.47
C ILE A 41 -2.20 12.87 -31.27
N SER A 42 -3.16 13.80 -31.37
CA SER A 42 -3.05 15.04 -32.16
C SER A 42 -3.26 16.30 -31.33
N ALA A 43 -2.68 17.42 -31.77
CA ALA A 43 -2.82 18.72 -31.09
C ALA A 43 -4.01 19.52 -31.65
N ILE A 44 -4.70 20.26 -30.80
CA ILE A 44 -5.73 21.25 -31.18
C ILE A 44 -5.28 22.66 -30.77
N PRO A 45 -4.73 23.47 -31.71
CA PRO A 45 -4.34 24.85 -31.43
C PRO A 45 -5.53 25.73 -31.03
N GLY A 46 -5.34 26.62 -30.04
CA GLY A 46 -6.37 27.56 -29.59
C GLY A 46 -7.57 26.94 -28.88
N TYR A 47 -7.40 25.72 -28.36
CA TYR A 47 -8.41 25.03 -27.55
C TYR A 47 -7.78 24.56 -26.24
N ALA A 48 -8.47 24.75 -25.12
CA ALA A 48 -8.03 24.34 -23.79
C ALA A 48 -8.59 22.97 -23.33
N GLY A 49 -9.51 22.37 -24.10
CA GLY A 49 -10.10 21.06 -23.80
C GLY A 49 -9.49 19.93 -24.61
N GLY A 50 -10.17 18.79 -24.68
CA GLY A 50 -9.77 17.66 -25.50
C GLY A 50 -10.96 16.85 -25.99
N VAL A 51 -10.70 15.94 -26.92
CA VAL A 51 -11.66 14.96 -27.40
C VAL A 51 -10.93 13.66 -27.70
N ALA A 52 -11.45 12.54 -27.19
CA ALA A 52 -10.95 11.22 -27.52
C ALA A 52 -12.06 10.23 -27.88
N SER A 53 -11.70 9.23 -28.68
CA SER A 53 -12.60 8.12 -29.00
C SER A 53 -12.47 7.01 -27.96
N LEU A 54 -13.59 6.35 -27.66
CA LEU A 54 -13.58 5.09 -26.91
C LEU A 54 -13.01 3.96 -27.78
N PRO A 55 -12.39 2.93 -27.16
CA PRO A 55 -11.97 1.72 -27.86
C PRO A 55 -13.11 1.10 -28.68
N ASN A 56 -12.80 0.72 -29.91
CA ASN A 56 -13.71 0.02 -30.81
C ASN A 56 -12.93 -0.87 -31.78
N ASP A 57 -13.61 -1.81 -32.44
CA ASP A 57 -12.97 -2.83 -33.29
C ASP A 57 -12.66 -2.35 -34.72
N TRP A 58 -13.10 -1.15 -35.11
CA TRP A 58 -13.17 -0.75 -36.52
C TRP A 58 -12.24 0.41 -36.88
N SER A 59 -11.79 1.19 -35.90
CA SER A 59 -10.95 2.36 -36.12
C SER A 59 -9.79 2.46 -35.14
N ILE A 60 -8.74 3.15 -35.58
CA ILE A 60 -7.64 3.55 -34.71
C ILE A 60 -8.18 4.54 -33.66
N GLY A 61 -7.81 4.36 -32.39
CA GLY A 61 -8.20 5.29 -31.33
C GLY A 61 -7.60 6.68 -31.58
N THR A 62 -8.36 7.74 -31.34
CA THR A 62 -7.93 9.12 -31.53
C THR A 62 -7.98 9.86 -30.21
N VAL A 63 -6.94 10.64 -29.92
CA VAL A 63 -6.82 11.46 -28.72
C VAL A 63 -6.36 12.84 -29.16
N ASP A 64 -7.26 13.80 -29.20
CA ASP A 64 -6.97 15.15 -29.64
C ASP A 64 -6.93 16.08 -28.43
N ILE A 65 -5.75 16.63 -28.14
CA ILE A 65 -5.46 17.39 -26.92
C ILE A 65 -5.27 18.87 -27.28
N GLY A 66 -6.02 19.73 -26.61
CA GLY A 66 -5.87 21.18 -26.68
C GLY A 66 -4.53 21.67 -26.16
N ILE A 67 -3.93 22.64 -26.85
CA ILE A 67 -2.62 23.22 -26.49
C ILE A 67 -2.70 24.69 -26.09
N GLU A 68 -3.90 25.25 -25.91
CA GLU A 68 -4.06 26.63 -25.46
C GLU A 68 -3.40 26.87 -24.10
N GLY A 69 -2.51 27.88 -24.03
CA GLY A 69 -1.78 28.22 -22.81
C GLY A 69 -0.69 27.23 -22.43
N ALA A 70 -0.37 26.24 -23.28
CA ALA A 70 0.58 25.17 -22.98
C ALA A 70 1.92 25.30 -23.74
N ASP A 71 2.27 26.50 -24.21
CA ASP A 71 3.41 26.72 -25.12
C ASP A 71 4.78 26.77 -24.42
N GLY A 72 4.79 26.99 -23.10
CA GLY A 72 6.00 27.15 -22.28
C GLY A 72 6.55 25.86 -21.66
N LYS A 73 7.51 26.01 -20.73
CA LYS A 73 7.92 24.91 -19.85
C LYS A 73 6.72 24.53 -18.97
N LEU A 74 6.24 23.30 -19.13
CA LEU A 74 5.11 22.78 -18.35
C LEU A 74 5.64 22.11 -17.08
N GLU A 75 5.27 22.65 -15.93
CA GLU A 75 5.33 21.93 -14.66
C GLU A 75 4.21 20.88 -14.60
N HIS A 76 4.28 19.92 -13.68
CA HIS A 76 3.16 19.00 -13.48
C HIS A 76 1.98 19.70 -12.81
N GLY A 77 0.78 19.19 -13.05
CA GLY A 77 -0.46 19.66 -12.45
C GLY A 77 -1.00 20.93 -13.13
N THR A 78 -0.76 21.04 -14.43
CA THR A 78 -1.35 22.08 -15.29
C THR A 78 -2.69 21.63 -15.86
N LEU A 79 -3.46 22.56 -16.46
CA LEU A 79 -4.66 22.19 -17.21
C LEU A 79 -4.36 21.20 -18.34
N PHE A 80 -3.20 21.35 -18.99
CA PHE A 80 -2.74 20.41 -20.02
C PHE A 80 -2.60 18.99 -19.50
N ASP A 81 -2.08 18.81 -18.27
CA ASP A 81 -1.96 17.49 -17.65
C ASP A 81 -3.32 16.85 -17.38
N LYS A 82 -4.25 17.63 -16.80
CA LYS A 82 -5.61 17.17 -16.55
C LYS A 82 -6.26 16.68 -17.85
N VAL A 83 -6.19 17.47 -18.92
CA VAL A 83 -6.76 17.11 -20.22
C VAL A 83 -6.06 15.88 -20.79
N ALA A 84 -4.73 15.81 -20.75
CA ALA A 84 -4.00 14.66 -21.27
C ALA A 84 -4.40 13.36 -20.56
N VAL A 85 -4.46 13.35 -19.22
CA VAL A 85 -4.90 12.18 -18.45
C VAL A 85 -6.35 11.82 -18.76
N HIS A 86 -7.24 12.82 -18.85
CA HIS A 86 -8.66 12.65 -19.15
C HIS A 86 -8.90 12.02 -20.53
N GLU A 87 -8.32 12.59 -21.59
CA GLU A 87 -8.53 12.10 -22.95
C GLU A 87 -7.89 10.72 -23.16
N LEU A 88 -6.73 10.47 -22.53
CA LEU A 88 -6.15 9.13 -22.51
C LEU A 88 -7.06 8.13 -21.76
N GLY A 89 -7.75 8.56 -20.71
CA GLY A 89 -8.77 7.77 -20.00
C GLY A 89 -9.90 7.30 -20.93
N HIS A 90 -10.45 8.20 -21.76
CA HIS A 90 -11.43 7.80 -22.80
C HIS A 90 -10.81 6.80 -23.78
N SER A 91 -9.56 7.02 -24.21
CA SER A 91 -8.89 6.13 -25.16
C SER A 91 -8.67 4.70 -24.65
N ILE A 92 -8.77 4.49 -23.33
CA ILE A 92 -8.74 3.18 -22.66
C ILE A 92 -10.11 2.78 -22.11
N GLY A 93 -11.19 3.40 -22.59
CA GLY A 93 -12.57 2.95 -22.34
C GLY A 93 -13.25 3.51 -21.10
N LEU A 94 -12.65 4.48 -20.40
CA LEU A 94 -13.34 5.19 -19.33
C LEU A 94 -14.32 6.21 -19.92
N ARG A 95 -15.42 6.47 -19.20
CA ARG A 95 -16.43 7.47 -19.58
C ARG A 95 -16.56 8.50 -18.48
N HIS A 96 -17.20 9.62 -18.80
CA HIS A 96 -17.58 10.58 -17.79
C HIS A 96 -18.53 9.95 -16.75
N PRO A 97 -18.41 10.32 -15.47
CA PRO A 97 -19.28 9.87 -14.39
C PRO A 97 -20.72 10.40 -14.49
N HIS A 98 -20.92 11.61 -15.02
CA HIS A 98 -22.22 12.29 -15.15
C HIS A 98 -23.01 11.91 -16.41
N GLY A 99 -23.11 10.61 -16.74
CA GLY A 99 -23.90 10.11 -17.88
C GLY A 99 -25.43 10.23 -17.69
N GLU A 100 -26.22 9.38 -18.37
CA GLU A 100 -27.70 9.36 -18.25
C GLU A 100 -28.23 8.83 -16.89
N GLY A 101 -27.36 8.60 -15.91
CA GLY A 101 -27.72 8.13 -14.57
C GLY A 101 -27.82 9.25 -13.54
N PRO A 102 -28.36 8.98 -12.34
CA PRO A 102 -28.27 9.92 -11.24
C PRO A 102 -26.79 10.18 -10.94
N GLY A 103 -26.39 11.45 -10.90
CA GLY A 103 -25.05 11.82 -10.45
C GLY A 103 -24.75 11.22 -9.08
N TYR A 104 -23.51 10.79 -8.85
CA TYR A 104 -23.07 10.29 -7.56
C TYR A 104 -22.22 11.35 -6.84
N ARG A 105 -22.21 11.32 -5.51
CA ARG A 105 -21.63 12.39 -4.68
C ARG A 105 -20.15 12.63 -4.96
N GLU A 106 -19.42 11.57 -5.29
CA GLU A 106 -18.00 11.56 -5.58
C GLU A 106 -17.67 11.85 -7.06
N ASP A 107 -18.62 12.36 -7.85
CA ASP A 107 -18.36 12.88 -9.19
C ASP A 107 -17.57 14.20 -9.08
N SER A 108 -16.26 14.06 -8.94
CA SER A 108 -15.35 15.20 -8.86
C SER A 108 -13.92 14.82 -9.19
N THR A 109 -13.09 15.81 -9.53
CA THR A 109 -11.67 15.61 -9.84
C THR A 109 -10.82 15.18 -8.64
N ALA A 110 -11.37 15.16 -7.42
CA ALA A 110 -10.74 14.49 -6.28
C ALA A 110 -10.74 12.96 -6.43
N TYR A 111 -11.75 12.41 -7.10
CA TYR A 111 -11.94 10.97 -7.24
C TYR A 111 -11.61 10.47 -8.64
N THR A 112 -11.91 11.24 -9.68
CA THR A 112 -11.72 10.82 -11.08
C THR A 112 -11.35 11.98 -12.00
N ALA A 113 -10.33 11.77 -12.82
CA ALA A 113 -9.95 12.63 -13.92
C ALA A 113 -11.07 12.79 -14.95
N MET A 114 -12.00 11.83 -15.02
CA MET A 114 -13.13 11.83 -15.94
C MET A 114 -14.23 12.81 -15.54
N SER A 115 -14.19 13.40 -14.34
CA SER A 115 -15.20 14.38 -13.92
C SER A 115 -14.98 15.76 -14.55
N TYR A 116 -16.09 16.46 -14.84
CA TYR A 116 -16.09 17.89 -15.17
C TYR A 116 -16.12 18.79 -13.93
N HIS A 117 -16.41 18.25 -12.76
CA HIS A 117 -16.52 19.00 -11.53
C HIS A 117 -15.15 19.15 -10.86
N ASP A 118 -14.56 20.34 -11.03
CA ASP A 118 -13.34 20.77 -10.32
C ASP A 118 -13.66 21.10 -8.85
N SER A 119 -13.97 20.07 -8.04
CA SER A 119 -14.17 20.27 -6.62
C SER A 119 -13.70 19.07 -5.79
N SER A 120 -12.97 19.35 -4.72
CA SER A 120 -13.02 18.51 -3.53
C SER A 120 -13.88 19.28 -2.55
N PHE A 121 -15.18 19.02 -2.51
CA PHE A 121 -16.08 19.61 -1.52
C PHE A 121 -16.06 21.18 -1.44
N GLY A 122 -15.71 21.90 -2.52
CA GLY A 122 -15.67 23.38 -2.58
C GLY A 122 -15.13 23.95 -3.90
N ASP A 123 -15.18 25.29 -4.06
CA ASP A 123 -14.64 26.03 -5.21
C ASP A 123 -13.09 26.12 -5.13
N ASP A 124 -12.38 25.65 -6.16
CA ASP A 124 -10.89 25.63 -6.29
C ASP A 124 -10.12 24.89 -5.18
N PRO A 125 -10.31 23.56 -5.04
CA PRO A 125 -9.83 22.79 -3.89
C PRO A 125 -8.31 22.72 -3.71
N TYR A 126 -7.54 22.94 -4.78
CA TYR A 126 -6.09 22.73 -4.79
C TYR A 126 -5.32 24.02 -5.12
N ASN A 127 -5.94 25.19 -4.87
CA ASN A 127 -5.35 26.50 -5.15
C ASN A 127 -4.78 26.60 -6.57
N GLY A 128 -5.56 26.23 -7.57
CA GLY A 128 -5.18 26.23 -8.99
C GLY A 128 -4.35 25.04 -9.49
N LYS A 129 -3.83 24.16 -8.62
CA LYS A 129 -3.12 22.94 -9.05
C LYS A 129 -4.12 21.93 -9.62
N LYS A 130 -3.80 21.31 -10.76
CA LYS A 130 -4.63 20.28 -11.39
C LYS A 130 -4.03 18.89 -11.15
N ILE A 131 -4.86 17.86 -11.30
CA ILE A 131 -4.40 16.47 -11.32
C ILE A 131 -3.47 16.24 -12.51
N ALA A 132 -2.49 15.34 -12.35
CA ALA A 132 -1.54 14.97 -13.41
C ALA A 132 -1.41 13.46 -13.63
N ALA A 133 -2.21 12.66 -12.91
CA ALA A 133 -2.24 11.21 -12.97
C ALA A 133 -3.66 10.71 -12.65
N PRO A 134 -3.98 9.43 -12.95
CA PRO A 134 -5.23 8.80 -12.54
C PRO A 134 -5.49 8.93 -11.03
N MET A 135 -6.72 9.26 -10.67
CA MET A 135 -7.20 9.36 -9.29
C MET A 135 -7.88 8.05 -8.86
N MET A 136 -8.34 7.97 -7.60
CA MET A 136 -8.78 6.71 -6.97
C MET A 136 -9.80 5.90 -7.81
N HIS A 137 -10.83 6.55 -8.35
CA HIS A 137 -11.85 5.87 -9.16
C HIS A 137 -11.36 5.54 -10.56
N ASP A 138 -10.46 6.36 -11.12
CA ASP A 138 -9.82 6.06 -12.40
C ASP A 138 -9.01 4.78 -12.33
N ILE A 139 -8.21 4.64 -11.26
CA ILE A 139 -7.39 3.46 -10.99
C ILE A 139 -8.30 2.24 -10.85
N ALA A 140 -9.33 2.30 -10.00
CA ALA A 140 -10.24 1.18 -9.80
C ALA A 140 -10.97 0.77 -11.11
N ALA A 141 -11.43 1.75 -11.90
CA ALA A 141 -12.14 1.50 -13.15
C ALA A 141 -11.22 0.92 -14.23
N ALA A 142 -10.02 1.47 -14.41
CA ALA A 142 -9.06 0.98 -15.39
C ALA A 142 -8.53 -0.41 -15.02
N GLN A 143 -8.27 -0.67 -13.73
CA GLN A 143 -7.90 -2.00 -13.25
C GLN A 143 -9.00 -3.04 -13.43
N ARG A 144 -10.28 -2.64 -13.38
CA ARG A 144 -11.39 -3.54 -13.72
C ARG A 144 -11.35 -3.98 -15.19
N LEU A 145 -10.89 -3.12 -16.09
CA LEU A 145 -10.81 -3.41 -17.52
C LEU A 145 -9.54 -4.20 -17.89
N TYR A 146 -8.40 -3.83 -17.30
CA TYR A 146 -7.08 -4.30 -17.75
C TYR A 146 -6.28 -5.07 -16.69
N GLY A 147 -6.81 -5.19 -15.47
CA GLY A 147 -6.10 -5.75 -14.32
C GLY A 147 -5.11 -4.77 -13.72
N ALA A 148 -4.85 -4.95 -12.43
CA ALA A 148 -3.87 -4.19 -11.66
C ALA A 148 -2.43 -4.56 -12.04
N ASN A 149 -1.56 -3.56 -12.16
CA ASN A 149 -0.13 -3.77 -12.37
C ASN A 149 0.56 -4.04 -11.02
N THR A 150 0.85 -5.31 -10.75
CA THR A 150 1.46 -5.76 -9.50
C THR A 150 3.00 -5.72 -9.50
N GLN A 151 3.60 -5.02 -10.47
CA GLN A 151 5.06 -4.83 -10.55
C GLN A 151 5.48 -3.39 -10.25
N THR A 152 4.57 -2.44 -10.36
CA THR A 152 4.87 -1.01 -10.14
C THR A 152 5.29 -0.78 -8.69
N ARG A 153 6.49 -0.23 -8.49
CA ARG A 153 7.02 0.18 -7.18
C ARG A 153 7.02 -0.93 -6.13
N LYS A 154 7.25 -2.18 -6.54
CA LYS A 154 7.30 -3.34 -5.64
C LYS A 154 8.58 -3.38 -4.76
N THR A 155 8.91 -2.28 -4.11
CA THR A 155 10.13 -1.97 -3.34
C THR A 155 9.77 -0.95 -2.26
N ASN A 156 10.68 -0.66 -1.32
CA ASN A 156 10.44 0.40 -0.34
C ASN A 156 10.37 1.78 -1.01
N THR A 157 9.19 2.38 -1.01
CA THR A 157 8.91 3.62 -1.74
C THR A 157 8.58 4.78 -0.80
N VAL A 158 9.21 5.93 -1.06
CA VAL A 158 8.88 7.20 -0.38
C VAL A 158 8.10 8.09 -1.35
N TYR A 159 6.94 8.55 -0.90
CA TYR A 159 6.06 9.51 -1.57
C TYR A 159 6.10 10.84 -0.82
N GLY A 160 6.09 11.97 -1.53
CA GLY A 160 6.19 13.30 -0.93
C GLY A 160 7.61 13.85 -0.93
N PHE A 161 8.07 14.38 0.20
CA PHE A 161 9.46 14.79 0.36
C PHE A 161 10.37 13.55 0.31
N ASN A 162 11.61 13.74 -0.12
CA ASN A 162 12.58 12.64 -0.24
C ASN A 162 12.11 11.50 -1.16
N SER A 163 11.18 11.77 -2.08
CA SER A 163 10.59 10.75 -2.92
C SER A 163 11.62 10.03 -3.79
N ASN A 164 11.48 8.71 -3.89
CA ASN A 164 12.25 7.86 -4.80
C ASN A 164 11.40 7.30 -5.96
N THR A 165 10.15 7.74 -6.12
CA THR A 165 9.20 7.22 -7.13
C THR A 165 9.61 7.46 -8.58
N GLY A 166 10.53 8.40 -8.82
CA GLY A 166 10.82 8.93 -10.15
C GLY A 166 9.60 9.56 -10.85
N ARG A 167 8.56 9.98 -10.11
CA ARG A 167 7.38 10.67 -10.63
C ARG A 167 7.25 12.04 -10.01
N ASP A 168 7.06 13.04 -10.86
CA ASP A 168 7.00 14.42 -10.41
C ASP A 168 5.74 14.74 -9.60
N PHE A 169 4.59 14.16 -9.94
CA PHE A 169 3.35 14.34 -9.19
C PHE A 169 3.35 13.67 -7.81
N TYR A 170 4.29 12.76 -7.53
CA TYR A 170 4.53 12.19 -6.19
C TYR A 170 5.67 12.87 -5.43
N SER A 171 6.43 13.78 -6.06
CA SER A 171 7.65 14.34 -5.49
C SER A 171 7.45 15.77 -4.98
N LEU A 172 7.85 16.02 -3.73
CA LEU A 172 7.86 17.35 -3.11
C LEU A 172 9.31 17.79 -2.84
N LYS A 173 9.57 19.07 -3.06
CA LYS A 173 10.88 19.71 -2.93
C LYS A 173 10.85 20.85 -1.92
N THR A 174 9.74 21.58 -1.84
CA THR A 174 9.61 22.73 -0.93
C THR A 174 8.25 22.74 -0.22
N ALA A 175 8.15 23.57 0.82
CA ALA A 175 6.92 23.71 1.63
C ALA A 175 5.77 24.39 0.87
N GLU A 176 6.05 24.95 -0.32
CA GLU A 176 5.10 25.62 -1.20
C GLU A 176 4.50 24.66 -2.25
N ASP A 177 5.08 23.45 -2.39
CA ASP A 177 4.57 22.46 -3.33
C ASP A 177 3.15 22.01 -2.96
N LYS A 178 2.35 21.72 -4.00
CA LYS A 178 0.93 21.37 -3.89
C LYS A 178 0.72 19.92 -4.31
N PRO A 179 0.77 18.95 -3.37
CA PRO A 179 0.58 17.54 -3.71
C PRO A 179 -0.86 17.29 -4.14
N VAL A 180 -1.08 16.71 -5.31
CA VAL A 180 -2.40 16.25 -5.76
C VAL A 180 -2.22 14.92 -6.47
N PHE A 181 -2.48 13.81 -5.76
CA PHE A 181 -2.25 12.47 -6.29
C PHE A 181 -3.04 11.37 -5.56
N CYS A 182 -3.18 10.24 -6.25
CA CYS A 182 -3.59 8.97 -5.65
C CYS A 182 -2.43 7.98 -5.70
N VAL A 183 -2.09 7.34 -4.58
CA VAL A 183 -1.00 6.37 -4.51
C VAL A 183 -1.45 5.03 -5.08
N TRP A 184 -0.70 4.52 -6.07
CA TRP A 184 -0.71 3.12 -6.46
C TRP A 184 0.65 2.51 -6.14
N ASP A 185 0.67 1.45 -5.35
CA ASP A 185 1.87 0.71 -5.00
C ASP A 185 1.55 -0.80 -4.99
N ALA A 186 2.46 -1.63 -5.50
CA ALA A 186 2.30 -3.08 -5.55
C ALA A 186 2.94 -3.82 -4.36
N GLY A 187 3.67 -3.12 -3.49
CA GLY A 187 4.17 -3.63 -2.21
C GLY A 187 5.58 -3.18 -1.90
N GLY A 188 6.02 -3.45 -0.67
CA GLY A 188 7.25 -2.87 -0.14
C GLY A 188 6.98 -2.44 1.30
N THR A 189 7.88 -1.67 1.86
CA THR A 189 7.63 -0.90 3.08
C THR A 189 7.69 0.58 2.72
N ASP A 190 6.52 1.19 2.62
CA ASP A 190 6.32 2.46 1.95
C ASP A 190 6.06 3.59 2.93
N THR A 191 6.39 4.82 2.53
CA THR A 191 6.32 6.00 3.39
C THR A 191 5.63 7.16 2.70
N LEU A 192 4.62 7.75 3.35
CA LEU A 192 4.19 9.12 3.07
C LEU A 192 5.04 10.10 3.88
N ASP A 193 5.96 10.80 3.23
CA ASP A 193 6.83 11.79 3.86
C ASP A 193 6.35 13.21 3.55
N PHE A 194 5.75 13.85 4.54
CA PHE A 194 5.25 15.22 4.48
C PHE A 194 5.99 16.16 5.44
N SER A 195 7.23 15.80 5.78
CA SER A 195 8.07 16.47 6.78
C SER A 195 8.43 17.93 6.48
N GLY A 196 8.42 18.33 5.21
CA GLY A 196 8.75 19.70 4.81
C GLY A 196 7.61 20.71 5.02
N PHE A 197 6.39 20.27 5.36
CA PHE A 197 5.25 21.16 5.54
C PHE A 197 5.17 21.78 6.95
N ARG A 198 4.52 22.94 7.02
CA ARG A 198 4.35 23.74 8.25
C ARG A 198 2.89 23.96 8.61
N GLN A 199 1.99 23.58 7.72
CA GLN A 199 0.55 23.61 7.90
C GLN A 199 0.12 22.35 8.64
N LYS A 200 -0.92 22.46 9.46
CA LYS A 200 -1.58 21.30 10.06
C LYS A 200 -2.08 20.32 8.99
N GLN A 201 -1.77 19.05 9.16
CA GLN A 201 -2.07 17.97 8.23
C GLN A 201 -2.98 16.92 8.86
N LYS A 202 -3.69 16.19 8.00
CA LYS A 202 -4.35 14.94 8.36
C LYS A 202 -3.89 13.88 7.39
N ILE A 203 -3.11 12.92 7.87
CA ILE A 203 -2.51 11.85 7.08
C ILE A 203 -3.19 10.55 7.47
N ASN A 204 -3.73 9.83 6.48
CA ASN A 204 -4.43 8.57 6.69
C ASN A 204 -3.84 7.48 5.79
N LEU A 205 -3.32 6.42 6.40
CA LEU A 205 -2.66 5.29 5.71
C LEU A 205 -3.64 4.18 5.27
N ASN A 206 -4.94 4.32 5.54
CA ASN A 206 -5.93 3.35 5.08
C ASN A 206 -6.13 3.45 3.57
N ALA A 207 -6.24 2.31 2.89
CA ALA A 207 -6.68 2.25 1.50
C ALA A 207 -8.06 2.92 1.33
N GLU A 208 -8.30 3.49 0.15
CA GLU A 208 -9.56 4.16 -0.20
C GLU A 208 -9.87 5.38 0.70
N SER A 209 -8.84 5.94 1.35
CA SER A 209 -8.96 7.14 2.19
C SER A 209 -8.30 8.37 1.56
N PHE A 210 -8.65 9.54 2.12
CA PHE A 210 -8.08 10.83 1.77
C PHE A 210 -7.31 11.44 2.94
N SER A 211 -6.30 12.23 2.58
CA SER A 211 -5.47 13.04 3.46
C SER A 211 -5.54 14.52 3.08
N ASP A 212 -5.39 15.38 4.08
CA ASP A 212 -5.25 16.82 3.96
C ASP A 212 -3.76 17.17 4.14
N VAL A 213 -3.08 17.53 3.05
CA VAL A 213 -1.61 17.66 3.03
C VAL A 213 -1.19 19.00 2.45
N GLY A 214 -0.19 19.65 3.06
CA GLY A 214 0.37 20.91 2.53
C GLY A 214 -0.61 22.09 2.50
N GLY A 215 -1.56 22.13 3.44
CA GLY A 215 -2.61 23.15 3.50
C GLY A 215 -3.75 22.99 2.50
N LEU A 216 -3.78 21.88 1.76
CA LEU A 216 -4.89 21.48 0.89
C LEU A 216 -5.82 20.50 1.60
N LYS A 217 -6.97 20.20 0.96
CA LYS A 217 -7.99 19.29 1.48
C LYS A 217 -8.23 18.14 0.52
N ASN A 218 -8.33 16.92 1.03
CA ASN A 218 -8.60 15.70 0.26
C ASN A 218 -7.77 15.58 -1.04
N ASN A 219 -6.50 15.97 -0.98
CA ASN A 219 -5.63 16.12 -2.14
C ASN A 219 -4.68 14.93 -2.33
N VAL A 220 -4.41 14.18 -1.27
CA VAL A 220 -3.66 12.93 -1.32
C VAL A 220 -4.60 11.78 -0.97
N SER A 221 -4.57 10.72 -1.76
CA SER A 221 -5.39 9.53 -1.54
C SER A 221 -4.62 8.25 -1.77
N ILE A 222 -5.14 7.13 -1.27
CA ILE A 222 -4.54 5.79 -1.43
C ILE A 222 -5.51 4.91 -2.21
N ALA A 223 -5.04 4.31 -3.31
CA ALA A 223 -5.89 3.46 -4.14
C ALA A 223 -6.32 2.18 -3.42
N LYS A 224 -7.40 1.58 -3.91
CA LYS A 224 -7.89 0.30 -3.38
C LYS A 224 -6.83 -0.79 -3.47
N GLY A 225 -6.65 -1.53 -2.37
CA GLY A 225 -5.74 -2.67 -2.31
C GLY A 225 -4.26 -2.31 -2.11
N VAL A 226 -3.95 -1.02 -1.97
CA VAL A 226 -2.61 -0.54 -1.58
C VAL A 226 -2.49 -0.57 -0.05
N THR A 227 -1.34 -0.97 0.46
CA THR A 227 -0.99 -0.88 1.89
C THR A 227 0.22 0.02 2.00
N LEU A 228 0.18 0.99 2.92
CA LEU A 228 1.31 1.86 3.23
C LEU A 228 1.65 1.71 4.73
N GLU A 229 2.92 1.58 5.05
CA GLU A 229 3.36 1.22 6.39
C GLU A 229 3.73 2.45 7.22
N ASN A 230 4.23 3.52 6.60
CA ASN A 230 4.86 4.62 7.34
C ASN A 230 4.29 5.99 6.97
N ALA A 231 4.27 6.89 7.95
CA ALA A 231 3.93 8.30 7.74
C ALA A 231 4.86 9.21 8.54
N VAL A 232 5.26 10.33 7.92
CA VAL A 232 5.99 11.41 8.56
C VAL A 232 5.21 12.71 8.39
N GLY A 233 4.74 13.28 9.49
CA GLY A 233 4.12 14.60 9.54
C GLY A 233 5.15 15.73 9.52
N GLY A 234 4.65 16.96 9.61
CA GLY A 234 5.38 18.21 9.44
C GLY A 234 5.78 18.85 10.77
N SER A 235 5.79 20.18 10.82
CA SER A 235 6.17 20.95 12.01
C SER A 235 5.00 21.62 12.72
N SER A 236 3.78 21.14 12.54
CA SER A 236 2.56 21.67 13.17
C SER A 236 1.74 20.52 13.77
N ASP A 237 0.66 20.85 14.48
CA ASP A 237 -0.19 19.87 15.19
C ASP A 237 -0.93 18.94 14.21
N ASP A 238 -0.29 17.86 13.78
CA ASP A 238 -0.76 16.95 12.76
C ASP A 238 -1.63 15.83 13.35
N SER A 239 -2.38 15.16 12.48
CA SER A 239 -3.13 13.94 12.81
C SER A 239 -2.70 12.83 11.87
N LEU A 240 -2.06 11.80 12.41
CA LEU A 240 -1.61 10.63 11.66
C LEU A 240 -2.45 9.42 12.07
N ILE A 241 -3.04 8.75 11.09
CA ILE A 241 -3.90 7.58 11.27
C ILE A 241 -3.27 6.43 10.49
N GLY A 242 -2.83 5.41 11.21
CA GLY A 242 -2.36 4.14 10.67
C GLY A 242 -3.51 3.30 10.09
N ASN A 243 -3.22 2.04 9.78
CA ASN A 243 -4.14 1.10 9.17
C ASN A 243 -4.22 -0.20 9.96
N GLN A 244 -4.23 -1.36 9.31
CA GLN A 244 -4.36 -2.67 9.98
C GLN A 244 -3.04 -3.45 10.04
N VAL A 245 -1.99 -2.94 9.39
CA VAL A 245 -0.64 -3.50 9.48
C VAL A 245 0.19 -2.68 10.45
N GLY A 246 1.29 -3.22 10.97
CA GLY A 246 2.17 -2.47 11.86
C GLY A 246 2.72 -1.23 11.17
N ASN A 247 2.44 -0.06 11.73
CA ASN A 247 2.81 1.22 11.17
C ASN A 247 3.96 1.89 11.91
N ARG A 248 4.75 2.67 11.18
CA ARG A 248 5.76 3.56 11.76
C ARG A 248 5.34 5.01 11.57
N LEU A 249 4.93 5.64 12.66
CA LEU A 249 4.34 6.98 12.64
C LEU A 249 5.27 7.97 13.33
N LYS A 250 5.64 9.03 12.61
CA LYS A 250 6.41 10.15 13.14
C LYS A 250 5.60 11.42 12.97
N GLY A 251 5.09 11.98 14.06
CA GLY A 251 4.31 13.22 14.04
C GLY A 251 5.10 14.40 13.47
N GLY A 252 6.35 14.53 13.91
CA GLY A 252 7.19 15.67 13.57
C GLY A 252 7.25 16.59 14.77
N GLY A 253 7.15 17.91 14.58
CA GLY A 253 7.05 18.85 15.70
C GLY A 253 5.64 19.41 15.79
N GLY A 254 5.19 19.79 16.99
CA GLY A 254 3.81 20.18 17.24
C GLY A 254 3.23 19.34 18.37
N ALA A 255 1.93 19.51 18.65
CA ALA A 255 1.19 18.58 19.50
C ALA A 255 0.36 17.64 18.60
N ASP A 256 0.94 16.51 18.24
CA ASP A 256 0.38 15.60 17.24
C ASP A 256 -0.60 14.60 17.86
N LYS A 257 -1.54 14.14 17.02
CA LYS A 257 -2.43 13.01 17.35
C LYS A 257 -2.06 11.82 16.49
N LEU A 258 -1.58 10.76 17.14
CA LEU A 258 -1.10 9.56 16.47
C LEU A 258 -2.02 8.40 16.82
N GLU A 259 -2.66 7.80 15.82
CA GLU A 259 -3.48 6.60 15.95
C GLU A 259 -2.80 5.48 15.17
N GLY A 260 -2.37 4.43 15.86
CA GLY A 260 -1.68 3.29 15.24
C GLY A 260 -2.64 2.43 14.42
N GLY A 261 -3.84 2.19 14.96
CA GLY A 261 -4.84 1.33 14.37
C GLY A 261 -4.67 -0.12 14.82
N GLY A 262 -4.54 -1.04 13.87
CA GLY A 262 -4.25 -2.45 14.12
C GLY A 262 -2.81 -2.76 13.74
N GLY A 263 -2.29 -3.90 14.23
CA GLY A 263 -0.90 -4.28 13.99
C GLY A 263 -0.01 -4.00 15.20
N ALA A 264 1.30 -4.00 14.99
CA ALA A 264 2.29 -3.64 16.00
C ALA A 264 2.94 -2.33 15.58
N ASP A 265 2.54 -1.24 16.22
CA ASP A 265 2.87 0.10 15.78
C ASP A 265 4.09 0.65 16.49
N THR A 266 4.84 1.52 15.80
CA THR A 266 5.95 2.26 16.39
C THR A 266 5.77 3.75 16.20
N PHE A 267 5.67 4.47 17.33
CA PHE A 267 5.61 5.92 17.41
C PHE A 267 7.02 6.48 17.59
N VAL A 268 7.50 7.25 16.62
CA VAL A 268 8.92 7.63 16.49
C VAL A 268 9.16 9.07 16.91
N TYR A 269 10.15 9.26 17.77
CA TYR A 269 10.62 10.55 18.25
C TYR A 269 12.13 10.69 18.04
N ASP A 270 12.51 11.62 17.17
CA ASP A 270 13.90 11.87 16.81
C ASP A 270 14.48 13.11 17.51
N SER A 271 13.65 14.01 18.02
CA SER A 271 14.08 15.28 18.63
C SER A 271 13.22 15.69 19.83
N ILE A 272 13.77 16.54 20.71
CA ILE A 272 13.03 17.08 21.86
C ILE A 272 11.83 17.90 21.40
N ALA A 273 12.00 18.63 20.29
CA ALA A 273 10.97 19.47 19.71
C ALA A 273 9.81 18.65 19.12
N ASP A 274 9.95 17.33 19.02
CA ASP A 274 8.91 16.47 18.49
C ASP A 274 7.74 16.33 19.47
N SER A 275 7.97 16.49 20.79
CA SER A 275 6.90 16.42 21.79
C SER A 275 7.33 17.06 23.11
N THR A 276 7.22 18.39 23.19
CA THR A 276 7.62 19.14 24.39
C THR A 276 6.56 19.05 25.50
N PRO A 277 6.90 19.35 26.77
CA PRO A 277 5.90 19.40 27.84
C PRO A 277 4.75 20.40 27.61
N GLU A 278 5.00 21.48 26.86
CA GLU A 278 4.02 22.52 26.53
C GLU A 278 3.12 22.12 25.35
N SER A 279 3.66 21.34 24.42
CA SER A 279 2.97 20.82 23.24
C SER A 279 3.22 19.32 23.11
N PRO A 280 2.68 18.49 24.03
CA PRO A 280 2.93 17.06 24.00
C PRO A 280 1.99 16.36 23.03
N ASP A 281 2.54 15.38 22.33
CA ASP A 281 1.80 14.44 21.52
C ASP A 281 0.81 13.62 22.35
N LEU A 282 -0.20 13.12 21.64
CA LEU A 282 -1.16 12.15 22.12
C LEU A 282 -1.19 10.93 21.18
N ILE A 283 -0.75 9.79 21.71
CA ILE A 283 -1.00 8.49 21.10
C ILE A 283 -2.41 8.02 21.51
N VAL A 284 -3.29 7.86 20.53
CA VAL A 284 -4.74 7.76 20.76
C VAL A 284 -5.19 6.36 21.20
N ASP A 285 -4.41 5.33 20.89
CA ASP A 285 -4.80 3.91 21.00
C ASP A 285 -3.67 2.97 21.45
N PHE A 286 -2.67 3.48 22.17
CA PHE A 286 -1.47 2.73 22.55
C PHE A 286 -1.76 1.40 23.29
N ALA A 287 -1.32 0.30 22.70
CA ALA A 287 -1.44 -1.06 23.20
C ALA A 287 -0.10 -1.60 23.73
N SER A 288 0.14 -1.45 25.04
CA SER A 288 1.33 -2.00 25.72
C SER A 288 1.57 -3.48 25.42
N GLY A 289 2.83 -3.86 25.20
CA GLY A 289 3.22 -5.21 24.82
C GLY A 289 3.17 -5.50 23.32
N THR A 290 2.39 -4.73 22.57
CA THR A 290 2.30 -4.78 21.10
C THR A 290 3.03 -3.58 20.50
N ASP A 291 2.63 -2.38 20.88
CA ASP A 291 3.17 -1.13 20.35
C ASP A 291 4.49 -0.74 21.01
N ARG A 292 5.18 0.17 20.32
CA ARG A 292 6.48 0.68 20.72
C ARG A 292 6.54 2.20 20.62
N VAL A 293 7.30 2.80 21.53
CA VAL A 293 7.71 4.21 21.45
C VAL A 293 9.21 4.23 21.20
N ASP A 294 9.61 4.66 20.01
CA ASP A 294 11.02 4.76 19.63
C ASP A 294 11.57 6.13 19.96
N ILE A 295 12.45 6.15 20.96
CA ILE A 295 13.18 7.33 21.43
C ILE A 295 14.69 7.16 21.21
N SER A 296 15.11 6.16 20.44
CA SER A 296 16.53 5.82 20.30
C SER A 296 17.33 6.96 19.66
N THR A 297 16.80 7.58 18.59
CA THR A 297 17.40 8.75 17.95
C THR A 297 17.37 9.97 18.87
N LEU A 298 16.25 10.21 19.57
CA LEU A 298 16.12 11.29 20.56
C LEU A 298 17.22 11.19 21.63
N LEU A 299 17.38 10.02 22.26
CA LEU A 299 18.40 9.79 23.29
C LEU A 299 19.81 10.01 22.75
N LYS A 300 20.09 9.51 21.54
CA LYS A 300 21.38 9.71 20.86
C LYS A 300 21.68 11.19 20.64
N ARG A 301 20.70 11.98 20.16
CA ARG A 301 20.87 13.42 19.93
C ARG A 301 21.00 14.21 21.23
N ALA A 302 20.33 13.78 22.29
CA ALA A 302 20.46 14.36 23.64
C ALA A 302 21.72 13.91 24.38
N ALA A 303 22.58 13.06 23.77
CA ALA A 303 23.76 12.47 24.38
C ALA A 303 23.46 11.66 25.66
N VAL A 304 22.25 11.10 25.78
CA VAL A 304 21.84 10.23 26.89
C VAL A 304 22.21 8.79 26.55
N LYS A 305 23.11 8.19 27.35
CA LYS A 305 23.62 6.82 27.13
C LYS A 305 22.82 5.73 27.84
N VAL A 306 22.15 6.09 28.93
CA VAL A 306 21.41 5.16 29.78
C VAL A 306 20.12 5.83 30.20
N LEU A 307 19.01 5.12 30.04
CA LEU A 307 17.70 5.54 30.51
C LEU A 307 17.44 4.95 31.90
N TYR A 308 17.10 5.79 32.87
CA TYR A 308 16.78 5.41 34.25
C TYR A 308 15.27 5.55 34.47
N ILE A 309 14.56 4.43 34.58
CA ILE A 309 13.14 4.47 34.95
C ILE A 309 13.05 4.79 36.45
N VAL A 310 12.39 5.89 36.79
CA VAL A 310 12.27 6.41 38.17
C VAL A 310 10.83 6.81 38.48
N ASP A 311 10.46 6.79 39.75
CA ASP A 311 9.12 7.24 40.19
C ASP A 311 8.97 8.78 40.14
N ARG A 312 10.08 9.51 40.26
CA ARG A 312 10.16 10.98 40.16
C ARG A 312 11.56 11.42 39.74
N PHE A 313 11.68 12.56 39.06
CA PHE A 313 12.97 13.12 38.70
C PHE A 313 13.79 13.52 39.92
N SER A 314 15.08 13.18 39.91
CA SER A 314 16.08 13.58 40.89
C SER A 314 16.99 14.71 40.38
N GLY A 315 16.91 15.03 39.08
CA GLY A 315 17.83 15.95 38.42
C GLY A 315 19.00 15.23 37.76
N ARG A 316 18.80 14.00 37.32
CA ARG A 316 19.81 13.24 36.57
C ARG A 316 19.38 13.14 35.12
N ALA A 317 20.28 13.52 34.21
CA ALA A 317 20.04 13.37 32.78
C ALA A 317 19.80 11.89 32.41
N GLY A 318 18.78 11.66 31.60
CA GLY A 318 18.33 10.34 31.18
C GLY A 318 17.33 9.68 32.13
N GLU A 319 16.72 10.41 33.05
CA GLU A 319 15.62 9.88 33.85
C GLU A 319 14.32 9.87 33.04
N ALA A 320 13.54 8.80 33.21
CA ALA A 320 12.21 8.64 32.63
C ALA A 320 11.19 8.35 33.74
N VAL A 321 10.09 9.08 33.74
CA VAL A 321 8.92 8.81 34.58
C VAL A 321 7.80 8.27 33.70
N LEU A 322 7.33 7.07 34.03
CA LEU A 322 6.16 6.45 33.42
C LEU A 322 4.99 6.56 34.40
N SER A 323 3.92 7.23 34.01
CA SER A 323 2.73 7.39 34.84
C SER A 323 1.47 6.89 34.12
N HIS A 324 0.50 6.42 34.88
CA HIS A 324 -0.79 5.95 34.35
C HIS A 324 -1.92 6.25 35.32
N ASN A 325 -2.96 6.90 34.83
CA ASN A 325 -4.19 7.18 35.55
C ASN A 325 -5.24 6.10 35.22
N ALA A 326 -5.45 5.17 36.14
CA ALA A 326 -6.39 4.07 35.95
C ALA A 326 -7.86 4.50 35.83
N SER A 327 -8.22 5.70 36.29
CA SER A 327 -9.62 6.18 36.24
C SER A 327 -10.07 6.60 34.85
N ASN A 328 -9.13 7.02 33.99
CA ASN A 328 -9.41 7.47 32.63
C ASN A 328 -8.52 6.79 31.57
N GLY A 329 -7.69 5.82 31.99
CA GLY A 329 -6.82 5.04 31.11
C GLY A 329 -5.62 5.81 30.53
N GLN A 330 -5.36 7.05 30.97
CA GLN A 330 -4.31 7.88 30.39
C GLN A 330 -2.92 7.48 30.90
N GLY A 331 -2.00 7.19 30.00
CA GLY A 331 -0.59 7.00 30.28
C GLY A 331 0.24 8.20 29.85
N ARG A 332 1.45 8.29 30.41
CA ARG A 332 2.42 9.33 30.04
C ARG A 332 3.84 8.83 30.21
N LEU A 333 4.67 9.17 29.23
CA LEU A 333 6.12 9.11 29.28
C LEU A 333 6.65 10.54 29.43
N ALA A 334 7.50 10.78 30.43
CA ALA A 334 8.19 12.06 30.60
C ALA A 334 9.69 11.79 30.76
N LEU A 335 10.53 12.56 30.07
CA LEU A 335 11.99 12.40 30.08
C LEU A 335 12.68 13.68 30.56
N ASP A 336 13.57 13.58 31.54
CA ASP A 336 14.56 14.62 31.89
C ASP A 336 15.85 14.29 31.14
N LEU A 337 16.09 14.99 30.04
CA LEU A 337 17.21 14.73 29.14
C LEU A 337 18.43 15.59 29.49
N THR A 338 18.22 16.72 30.18
CA THR A 338 19.25 17.70 30.54
C THR A 338 19.77 17.54 31.97
N GLY A 339 19.05 16.82 32.83
CA GLY A 339 19.39 16.61 34.23
C GLY A 339 19.04 17.80 35.12
N ASN A 340 17.97 18.51 34.82
CA ASN A 340 17.55 19.69 35.58
C ASN A 340 16.39 19.40 36.56
N GLY A 341 15.90 18.16 36.60
CA GLY A 341 14.81 17.70 37.46
C GLY A 341 13.42 18.01 36.90
N LYS A 342 13.33 18.42 35.63
CA LYS A 342 12.09 18.75 34.92
C LYS A 342 12.04 17.94 33.62
N PRO A 343 10.83 17.63 33.11
CA PRO A 343 10.73 16.98 31.82
C PRO A 343 11.17 17.95 30.71
N ASP A 344 12.03 17.49 29.83
CA ASP A 344 12.36 18.16 28.56
C ASP A 344 11.51 17.64 27.41
N PHE A 345 11.00 16.41 27.53
CA PHE A 345 10.18 15.71 26.54
C PHE A 345 9.03 14.98 27.23
N LEU A 346 7.85 14.98 26.61
CA LEU A 346 6.64 14.40 27.19
C LEU A 346 5.72 13.86 26.12
N VAL A 347 5.27 12.61 26.25
CA VAL A 347 4.25 11.99 25.38
C VAL A 347 3.08 11.52 26.24
N ASN A 348 1.87 11.89 25.85
CA ASN A 348 0.64 11.33 26.43
C ASN A 348 0.13 10.18 25.57
N CYS A 349 -0.59 9.26 26.18
CA CYS A 349 -1.28 8.20 25.47
C CYS A 349 -2.59 7.81 26.15
N ASN A 350 -3.54 7.29 25.38
CA ASN A 350 -4.62 6.47 25.93
C ASN A 350 -4.12 5.03 25.96
N GLY A 351 -3.94 4.49 27.16
CA GLY A 351 -3.21 3.25 27.38
C GLY A 351 -2.06 3.46 28.36
N LYS A 352 -1.53 2.37 28.90
CA LYS A 352 -0.37 2.41 29.79
C LYS A 352 0.89 2.20 28.96
N ILE A 353 1.94 3.00 29.18
CA ILE A 353 3.28 2.71 28.65
C ILE A 353 4.04 1.89 29.69
N HIS A 354 4.55 0.72 29.31
CA HIS A 354 5.47 -0.06 30.10
C HIS A 354 6.91 0.20 29.62
N TYR A 355 7.90 0.09 30.50
CA TYR A 355 9.31 0.36 30.12
C TYR A 355 9.83 -0.57 29.01
N LYS A 356 9.20 -1.73 28.84
CA LYS A 356 9.51 -2.69 27.75
C LYS A 356 9.00 -2.23 26.38
N ASP A 357 8.10 -1.26 26.35
CA ASP A 357 7.56 -0.69 25.12
C ASP A 357 8.46 0.41 24.56
N LEU A 358 9.48 0.84 25.32
CA LEU A 358 10.43 1.86 24.89
C LEU A 358 11.56 1.24 24.07
N MET A 359 11.74 1.71 22.84
CA MET A 359 12.92 1.39 22.04
C MET A 359 13.98 2.46 22.30
N VAL A 360 15.08 2.04 22.95
CA VAL A 360 16.22 2.91 23.30
C VAL A 360 17.45 2.67 22.43
N ASN A 361 17.38 1.67 21.55
CA ASN A 361 18.37 1.38 20.51
C ASN A 361 17.62 1.25 19.18
N PRO A 362 18.19 1.77 18.07
CA PRO A 362 17.54 1.66 16.77
C PRO A 362 17.47 0.20 16.33
N GLU A 363 16.38 -0.20 15.68
CA GLU A 363 16.34 -1.44 14.93
C GLU A 363 17.33 -1.38 13.74
N PRO A 364 17.92 -2.52 13.33
CA PRO A 364 18.75 -2.55 12.13
C PRO A 364 17.93 -2.07 10.93
N PRO A 365 18.48 -1.22 10.06
CA PRO A 365 17.75 -0.77 8.88
C PRO A 365 17.38 -1.98 8.01
N THR A 366 16.10 -2.09 7.66
CA THR A 366 15.63 -2.98 6.59
C THR A 366 16.34 -2.58 5.30
N SER A 367 16.96 -3.55 4.62
CA SER A 367 17.75 -3.30 3.42
C SER A 367 16.87 -2.67 2.34
N ILE A 368 17.25 -1.47 1.88
CA ILE A 368 16.65 -0.84 0.70
C ILE A 368 17.22 -1.58 -0.51
N GLU A 369 16.44 -2.47 -1.13
CA GLU A 369 16.78 -2.99 -2.45
C GLU A 369 16.61 -1.85 -3.48
N PRO A 370 17.63 -1.58 -4.33
CA PRO A 370 17.51 -0.57 -5.36
C PRO A 370 16.44 -0.96 -6.39
N GLU A 371 15.75 0.04 -6.95
CA GLU A 371 14.77 -0.17 -8.03
C GLU A 371 15.38 -1.01 -9.16
N PRO A 372 14.67 -2.03 -9.69
CA PRO A 372 15.04 -2.60 -10.98
C PRO A 372 14.87 -1.52 -12.06
N ASP A 373 15.95 -1.29 -12.79
CA ASP A 373 15.99 -0.36 -13.93
C ASP A 373 14.96 -0.77 -15.00
N LEU A 374 13.84 -0.04 -15.07
CA LEU A 374 12.77 -0.23 -16.06
C LEU A 374 13.22 0.06 -17.51
N THR A 375 14.48 0.46 -17.76
CA THR A 375 15.03 0.57 -19.12
C THR A 375 15.47 -0.77 -19.71
N THR A 376 15.56 -1.83 -18.89
CA THR A 376 15.88 -3.19 -19.37
C THR A 376 14.81 -4.18 -18.91
N ALA A 377 13.66 -4.16 -19.59
CA ALA A 377 12.74 -5.28 -19.50
C ALA A 377 13.49 -6.56 -19.91
N PRO A 378 13.51 -7.62 -19.09
CA PRO A 378 13.92 -8.93 -19.58
C PRO A 378 12.94 -9.33 -20.69
N GLU A 379 13.49 -9.87 -21.77
CA GLU A 379 12.74 -10.40 -22.90
C GLU A 379 11.68 -11.37 -22.36
N PRO A 380 10.40 -11.24 -22.75
CA PRO A 380 9.37 -12.15 -22.26
C PRO A 380 9.76 -13.57 -22.67
N GLU A 381 9.87 -14.47 -21.68
CA GLU A 381 9.90 -15.89 -21.99
C GLU A 381 8.70 -16.21 -22.90
N PRO A 382 8.92 -16.94 -24.00
CA PRO A 382 7.88 -17.19 -24.98
C PRO A 382 6.69 -17.84 -24.27
N THR A 383 5.54 -17.19 -24.38
CA THR A 383 4.28 -17.69 -23.86
C THR A 383 4.03 -19.06 -24.50
N PRO A 384 3.89 -20.16 -23.74
CA PRO A 384 3.50 -21.43 -24.33
C PRO A 384 2.14 -21.22 -25.02
N PRO A 385 1.92 -21.83 -26.20
CA PRO A 385 0.77 -21.52 -27.03
C PRO A 385 -0.52 -21.73 -26.25
N ARG A 386 -1.37 -20.71 -26.32
CA ARG A 386 -2.71 -20.63 -25.73
C ARG A 386 -3.55 -21.80 -26.26
N THR A 387 -3.61 -22.91 -25.52
CA THR A 387 -4.57 -23.98 -25.81
C THR A 387 -5.95 -23.50 -25.42
N LYS A 388 -6.85 -23.45 -26.41
CA LYS A 388 -8.29 -23.30 -26.19
C LYS A 388 -8.73 -24.31 -25.13
N ARG A 389 -9.42 -23.85 -24.08
CA ARG A 389 -10.17 -24.73 -23.18
C ARG A 389 -11.23 -25.45 -24.00
N ALA A 390 -10.92 -26.67 -24.40
CA ALA A 390 -11.90 -27.64 -24.88
C ALA A 390 -12.47 -28.36 -23.65
N ASN A 391 -13.77 -28.20 -23.43
CA ASN A 391 -14.54 -29.21 -22.70
C ASN A 391 -14.39 -30.53 -23.45
N THR A 392 -13.65 -31.49 -22.91
CA THR A 392 -13.76 -32.89 -23.32
C THR A 392 -13.82 -33.76 -22.08
N ALA A 393 -14.98 -34.38 -21.90
CA ALA A 393 -15.19 -35.50 -21.01
C ALA A 393 -14.54 -36.73 -21.65
N ASN A 394 -13.38 -37.15 -21.14
CA ASN A 394 -12.99 -38.55 -20.90
C ASN A 394 -11.51 -38.61 -20.52
N GLU A 395 -11.21 -38.96 -19.26
CA GLU A 395 -10.12 -39.87 -18.90
C GLU A 395 -10.14 -40.12 -17.37
N GLN A 396 -10.97 -41.09 -16.98
CA GLN A 396 -10.85 -41.76 -15.69
C GLN A 396 -9.76 -42.83 -15.79
N ARG A 397 -8.61 -42.62 -15.12
CA ARG A 397 -7.87 -43.67 -14.38
C ARG A 397 -6.66 -43.17 -13.56
N GLY A 398 -6.17 -41.95 -13.76
CA GLY A 398 -5.24 -41.27 -12.84
C GLY A 398 -5.98 -40.27 -11.94
N GLY A 399 -5.51 -40.03 -10.72
CA GLY A 399 -5.97 -38.89 -9.92
C GLY A 399 -5.44 -37.56 -10.45
N LYS A 400 -6.08 -36.47 -10.04
CA LYS A 400 -5.67 -35.10 -10.36
C LYS A 400 -4.61 -34.62 -9.38
N THR A 401 -3.61 -33.89 -9.88
CA THR A 401 -2.67 -33.18 -9.03
C THR A 401 -2.93 -31.68 -9.14
N TYR A 402 -3.27 -31.05 -8.03
CA TYR A 402 -3.45 -29.62 -7.89
C TYR A 402 -2.13 -29.02 -7.42
N THR A 403 -1.42 -28.33 -8.31
CA THR A 403 -0.07 -27.82 -8.05
C THR A 403 -0.10 -26.34 -7.74
N TYR A 404 0.62 -25.93 -6.70
CA TYR A 404 0.77 -24.53 -6.31
C TYR A 404 2.25 -24.15 -6.29
N GLY A 405 2.61 -23.13 -7.06
CA GLY A 405 3.99 -22.64 -7.18
C GLY A 405 4.32 -21.44 -6.30
N SER A 406 3.32 -20.88 -5.62
CA SER A 406 3.39 -19.69 -4.78
C SER A 406 2.18 -19.62 -3.83
N ALA A 407 2.39 -19.08 -2.62
CA ALA A 407 1.32 -18.81 -1.66
C ALA A 407 0.26 -17.83 -2.20
N SER A 408 0.63 -16.96 -3.14
CA SER A 408 -0.28 -16.00 -3.79
C SER A 408 -1.36 -16.66 -4.66
N GLU A 409 -1.15 -17.91 -5.07
CA GLU A 409 -2.11 -18.66 -5.90
C GLU A 409 -3.35 -19.06 -5.10
N SER A 410 -3.21 -19.26 -3.78
CA SER A 410 -4.31 -19.55 -2.86
C SER A 410 -3.97 -19.15 -1.41
N ASN A 411 -4.62 -18.11 -0.88
CA ASN A 411 -4.36 -17.55 0.45
C ASN A 411 -5.65 -17.04 1.13
N CYS A 412 -5.53 -16.50 2.35
CA CYS A 412 -6.67 -16.09 3.17
C CYS A 412 -7.57 -15.02 2.51
N ARG A 413 -7.08 -14.27 1.51
CA ARG A 413 -7.84 -13.28 0.74
C ARG A 413 -8.42 -13.85 -0.55
N LYS A 414 -7.85 -14.94 -1.06
CA LYS A 414 -8.27 -15.63 -2.29
C LYS A 414 -8.05 -17.12 -2.12
N VAL A 415 -9.03 -17.80 -1.54
CA VAL A 415 -8.96 -19.24 -1.31
C VAL A 415 -9.41 -19.99 -2.56
N ASP A 416 -8.60 -20.92 -3.03
CA ASP A 416 -8.97 -21.90 -4.03
C ASP A 416 -9.77 -23.04 -3.39
N THR A 417 -10.90 -23.37 -4.03
CA THR A 417 -11.81 -24.43 -3.57
C THR A 417 -11.79 -25.58 -4.54
N LEU A 418 -11.22 -26.71 -4.11
CA LEU A 418 -11.11 -27.94 -4.88
C LEU A 418 -12.44 -28.71 -4.86
N LYS A 419 -13.40 -28.25 -5.68
CA LYS A 419 -14.80 -28.72 -5.66
C LYS A 419 -14.96 -30.22 -5.96
N ASP A 420 -14.05 -30.80 -6.71
CA ASP A 420 -14.10 -32.20 -7.17
C ASP A 420 -12.94 -33.06 -6.66
N PHE A 421 -12.26 -32.60 -5.61
CA PHE A 421 -11.15 -33.31 -4.97
C PHE A 421 -11.59 -34.66 -4.42
N THR A 422 -10.81 -35.71 -4.68
CA THR A 422 -11.04 -37.07 -4.19
C THR A 422 -9.84 -37.56 -3.38
N SER A 423 -9.96 -37.56 -2.05
CA SER A 423 -8.92 -38.09 -1.14
C SER A 423 -8.46 -39.50 -1.51
N GLY A 424 -7.17 -39.79 -1.37
CA GLY A 424 -6.55 -41.06 -1.72
C GLY A 424 -6.32 -41.27 -3.22
N LYS A 425 -6.92 -40.44 -4.07
CA LYS A 425 -6.74 -40.46 -5.52
C LYS A 425 -6.02 -39.20 -6.01
N ASP A 426 -6.51 -38.03 -5.60
CA ASP A 426 -5.98 -36.73 -6.00
C ASP A 426 -4.89 -36.26 -5.03
N LYS A 427 -4.04 -35.33 -5.49
CA LYS A 427 -2.91 -34.80 -4.72
C LYS A 427 -2.88 -33.27 -4.74
N ILE A 428 -2.45 -32.67 -3.64
CA ILE A 428 -2.15 -31.26 -3.51
C ILE A 428 -0.62 -31.14 -3.47
N ASP A 429 -0.02 -30.65 -4.55
CA ASP A 429 1.43 -30.54 -4.68
C ASP A 429 1.90 -29.13 -4.37
N LEU A 430 2.56 -29.00 -3.22
CA LEU A 430 3.12 -27.75 -2.71
C LEU A 430 4.65 -27.68 -2.90
N SER A 431 5.27 -28.68 -3.53
CA SER A 431 6.72 -28.86 -3.52
C SER A 431 7.48 -27.65 -4.04
N ARG A 432 7.01 -27.04 -5.13
CA ARG A 432 7.65 -25.86 -5.74
C ARG A 432 7.52 -24.61 -4.86
N MET A 433 6.40 -24.45 -4.17
CA MET A 433 6.19 -23.35 -3.22
C MET A 433 7.12 -23.50 -2.01
N LEU A 434 7.24 -24.72 -1.47
CA LEU A 434 8.10 -25.03 -0.34
C LEU A 434 9.58 -24.88 -0.68
N GLU A 435 9.99 -25.30 -1.88
CA GLU A 435 11.36 -25.12 -2.38
C GLU A 435 11.75 -23.63 -2.46
N LYS A 436 10.86 -22.78 -3.00
CA LYS A 436 11.10 -21.33 -3.05
C LYS A 436 11.18 -20.69 -1.68
N ALA A 437 10.36 -21.15 -0.73
CA ALA A 437 10.37 -20.67 0.65
C ALA A 437 11.54 -21.24 1.46
N GLY A 438 12.24 -22.28 0.98
CA GLY A 438 13.33 -22.93 1.70
C GLY A 438 12.88 -23.71 2.94
N VAL A 439 11.62 -24.13 3.01
CA VAL A 439 11.02 -24.79 4.19
C VAL A 439 10.56 -26.22 3.90
N SER A 440 10.39 -27.02 4.95
CA SER A 440 9.82 -28.37 4.87
C SER A 440 8.46 -28.41 5.56
N LEU A 441 7.49 -29.08 4.95
CA LEU A 441 6.13 -29.13 5.45
C LEU A 441 5.99 -30.09 6.64
N THR A 442 5.57 -29.59 7.78
CA THR A 442 5.35 -30.37 9.01
C THR A 442 3.92 -30.21 9.51
N GLN A 443 3.22 -31.33 9.71
CA GLN A 443 1.85 -31.27 10.21
C GLN A 443 1.82 -30.95 11.71
N VAL A 444 1.03 -29.95 12.09
CA VAL A 444 0.76 -29.52 13.46
C VAL A 444 -0.75 -29.42 13.72
N ASP A 445 -1.15 -29.26 14.98
CA ASP A 445 -2.56 -29.03 15.35
C ASP A 445 -2.93 -27.53 15.32
N ARG A 446 -1.91 -26.67 15.43
CA ARG A 446 -1.98 -25.20 15.35
C ARG A 446 -0.58 -24.67 15.08
N PHE A 447 -0.46 -23.49 14.46
CA PHE A 447 0.84 -22.86 14.27
C PHE A 447 1.49 -22.54 15.62
N THR A 448 2.74 -22.98 15.77
CA THR A 448 3.59 -22.73 16.93
C THR A 448 4.58 -21.59 16.68
N GLY A 449 4.71 -21.18 15.41
CA GLY A 449 5.62 -20.13 14.93
C GLY A 449 6.91 -20.70 14.35
N ARG A 450 6.84 -21.90 13.76
CA ARG A 450 7.93 -22.45 12.96
C ARG A 450 7.53 -22.41 11.50
N ALA A 451 8.39 -21.81 10.68
CA ALA A 451 8.24 -21.79 9.23
C ALA A 451 8.09 -23.21 8.65
N GLY A 452 7.12 -23.39 7.74
CA GLY A 452 6.77 -24.67 7.14
C GLY A 452 5.78 -25.51 7.95
N GLU A 453 5.10 -24.94 8.94
CA GLU A 453 4.03 -25.61 9.67
C GLU A 453 2.73 -25.64 8.85
N ALA A 454 2.01 -26.76 8.90
CA ALA A 454 0.73 -26.89 8.25
C ALA A 454 -0.27 -27.65 9.11
N PHE A 455 -1.54 -27.32 9.01
CA PHE A 455 -2.59 -28.13 9.61
C PHE A 455 -3.74 -28.35 8.64
N ILE A 456 -4.42 -29.48 8.84
CA ILE A 456 -5.62 -29.84 8.11
C ILE A 456 -6.75 -29.87 9.11
N MET A 457 -7.81 -29.11 8.84
CA MET A 457 -8.97 -29.07 9.71
C MET A 457 -10.27 -29.11 8.91
N LYS A 458 -11.29 -29.77 9.47
CA LYS A 458 -12.66 -29.54 9.03
C LYS A 458 -13.19 -28.33 9.79
N SER A 459 -13.62 -27.31 9.07
CA SER A 459 -14.24 -26.14 9.67
C SER A 459 -15.70 -26.45 10.00
N ASP A 460 -16.11 -26.16 11.24
CA ASP A 460 -17.49 -26.35 11.69
C ASP A 460 -18.43 -25.25 11.13
N SER A 461 -17.88 -24.11 10.70
CA SER A 461 -18.67 -22.97 10.22
C SER A 461 -19.14 -23.12 8.77
N ASP A 462 -18.31 -23.72 7.91
CA ASP A 462 -18.59 -23.89 6.49
C ASP A 462 -18.62 -25.37 6.04
N GLY A 463 -18.25 -26.29 6.94
CA GLY A 463 -18.23 -27.74 6.67
C GLY A 463 -17.09 -28.20 5.75
N LEU A 464 -16.20 -27.30 5.31
CA LEU A 464 -15.13 -27.58 4.36
C LEU A 464 -13.89 -28.13 5.07
N TYR A 465 -13.10 -28.91 4.35
CA TYR A 465 -11.77 -29.34 4.75
C TYR A 465 -10.75 -28.33 4.25
N TRP A 466 -9.99 -27.77 5.17
CA TRP A 466 -8.98 -26.74 4.93
C TRP A 466 -7.59 -27.31 5.13
N VAL A 467 -6.67 -26.93 4.24
CA VAL A 467 -5.22 -27.06 4.44
C VAL A 467 -4.67 -25.66 4.58
N ALA A 468 -4.07 -25.34 5.72
CA ALA A 468 -3.42 -24.07 5.98
C ALA A 468 -1.92 -24.29 6.19
N VAL A 469 -1.08 -23.42 5.63
CA VAL A 469 0.38 -23.47 5.72
C VAL A 469 0.92 -22.11 6.14
N ASP A 470 1.71 -22.10 7.19
CA ASP A 470 2.55 -21.01 7.67
C ASP A 470 3.96 -21.24 7.11
N LEU A 471 4.36 -20.42 6.14
CA LEU A 471 5.64 -20.53 5.43
C LEU A 471 6.74 -19.73 6.10
N ASP A 472 6.45 -18.67 6.84
CA ASP A 472 7.46 -17.75 7.40
C ASP A 472 7.61 -17.82 8.93
N GLY A 473 6.70 -18.49 9.62
CA GLY A 473 6.70 -18.71 11.07
C GLY A 473 6.01 -17.60 11.87
N ASP A 474 5.24 -16.72 11.23
CA ASP A 474 4.51 -15.63 11.88
C ASP A 474 3.23 -16.07 12.63
N ARG A 475 2.89 -17.38 12.57
CA ARG A 475 1.67 -18.01 13.11
C ARG A 475 0.39 -17.64 12.37
N CYS A 476 0.50 -17.15 11.15
CA CYS A 476 -0.59 -16.94 10.21
C CYS A 476 -0.45 -17.89 9.02
N SER A 477 -1.55 -18.12 8.32
CA SER A 477 -1.54 -18.97 7.13
C SER A 477 -1.20 -18.13 5.90
N ASP A 478 0.01 -18.30 5.36
CA ASP A 478 0.43 -17.73 4.07
C ASP A 478 -0.33 -18.35 2.90
N PHE A 479 -0.52 -19.67 2.96
CA PHE A 479 -1.23 -20.44 1.96
C PHE A 479 -2.42 -21.16 2.59
N VAL A 480 -3.57 -21.11 1.93
CA VAL A 480 -4.73 -21.91 2.31
C VAL A 480 -5.41 -22.45 1.07
N VAL A 481 -5.88 -23.70 1.13
CA VAL A 481 -6.75 -24.30 0.11
C VAL A 481 -7.84 -25.08 0.82
N ASN A 482 -9.04 -25.16 0.23
CA ASN A 482 -10.13 -25.91 0.83
C ASN A 482 -10.84 -26.85 -0.15
N SER A 483 -11.61 -27.79 0.38
CA SER A 483 -12.46 -28.68 -0.39
C SER A 483 -13.73 -29.05 0.38
N PRO A 484 -14.88 -29.21 -0.31
CA PRO A 484 -16.07 -29.82 0.31
C PRO A 484 -15.87 -31.32 0.61
N ASN A 485 -14.86 -31.96 0.01
CA ASN A 485 -14.52 -33.35 0.25
C ASN A 485 -13.33 -33.46 1.22
N VAL A 486 -13.20 -34.62 1.87
CA VAL A 486 -12.12 -34.89 2.82
C VAL A 486 -10.76 -34.62 2.16
N ILE A 487 -9.86 -33.97 2.90
CA ILE A 487 -8.43 -33.90 2.57
C ILE A 487 -7.68 -34.62 3.69
N SER A 488 -6.84 -35.59 3.35
CA SER A 488 -5.96 -36.27 4.30
C SER A 488 -4.53 -35.73 4.18
N ALA A 489 -3.72 -35.89 5.23
CA ALA A 489 -2.32 -35.49 5.19
C ALA A 489 -1.52 -36.23 4.10
N ALA A 490 -1.90 -37.48 3.81
CA ALA A 490 -1.31 -38.28 2.74
C ALA A 490 -1.62 -37.74 1.32
N ASP A 491 -2.60 -36.83 1.19
CA ASP A 491 -2.93 -36.21 -0.09
C ASP A 491 -2.09 -34.95 -0.38
N VAL A 492 -1.39 -34.40 0.62
CA VAL A 492 -0.51 -33.25 0.45
C VAL A 492 0.93 -33.72 0.24
N VAL A 493 1.50 -33.40 -0.93
CA VAL A 493 2.86 -33.83 -1.31
C VAL A 493 3.88 -33.17 -0.38
N GLY A 494 4.77 -33.98 0.18
CA GLY A 494 5.86 -33.51 1.06
C GLY A 494 5.45 -33.28 2.52
N MET A 495 4.19 -33.53 2.91
CA MET A 495 3.73 -33.39 4.29
C MET A 495 4.32 -34.47 5.20
N LYS A 496 5.10 -34.07 6.21
CA LYS A 496 5.56 -34.96 7.28
C LYS A 496 4.47 -35.09 8.34
N VAL A 497 3.79 -36.23 8.34
CA VAL A 497 2.69 -36.52 9.26
C VAL A 497 3.21 -36.71 10.68
N ASN A 498 2.59 -36.04 11.64
CA ASN A 498 2.74 -36.36 13.05
C ASN A 498 1.96 -37.66 13.36
N GLN A 499 2.66 -38.78 13.60
CA GLN A 499 2.06 -40.10 13.82
C GLN A 499 1.09 -40.19 15.01
N ALA A 500 1.00 -39.16 15.85
CA ALA A 500 -0.01 -39.05 16.90
C ALA A 500 -1.43 -38.74 16.34
N TYR A 501 -1.53 -38.05 15.21
CA TYR A 501 -2.80 -37.57 14.62
C TYR A 501 -3.54 -38.63 13.80
N ASP A 502 -2.81 -39.46 13.02
CA ASP A 502 -3.40 -40.57 12.25
C ASP A 502 -4.09 -41.63 13.14
N ARG A 503 -3.67 -41.76 14.41
CA ARG A 503 -4.30 -42.67 15.38
C ARG A 503 -5.62 -42.13 15.96
N GLN A 504 -5.88 -40.83 15.86
CA GLN A 504 -7.16 -40.23 16.29
C GLN A 504 -8.21 -40.25 15.19
N LEU A 505 -7.83 -40.04 13.93
CA LEU A 505 -8.75 -40.12 12.77
C LEU A 505 -9.20 -41.55 12.46
N SER A 506 -8.34 -42.55 12.64
CA SER A 506 -8.69 -43.98 12.47
C SER A 506 -9.58 -44.57 13.58
N ARG A 507 -9.86 -43.81 14.66
CA ARG A 507 -10.76 -44.22 15.75
C ARG A 507 -12.12 -43.53 15.73
N ARG A 508 -12.34 -42.58 14.81
CA ARG A 508 -13.60 -41.83 14.66
C ARG A 508 -14.34 -42.10 13.35
N ASN A 509 -13.93 -43.11 12.59
CA ASN A 509 -14.67 -43.69 11.47
C ASN A 509 -14.83 -45.19 11.68
#